data_AF-A0A7C2NM52-F1
#
_entry.id   AF-A0A7C2NM52-F1
#
_cell.length_a   1.000
_cell.length_b   1.000
_cell.length_c   1.000
_cell.angle_alpha   90.00
_cell.angle_beta   90.00
_cell.angle_gamma   90.00
#
_symmetry.space_group_name_H-M   'P 1'
#
loop_
_entity.id
_entity.type
_entity.pdbx_description
1 polymer ?
#
loop_
_entity_poly.entity_id
_entity_poly.type
_entity_poly.pdbx_seq_one_letter_code
_entity_poly.pdbx_strand_id
1 'polypeptide(L)'
;MFSLILRTTTRFLLPLLLLFSVFLLLRGHNDPGGGFVAGLVASAAFALYAIAYDVKSARQMLRFDPKTIIGLGLSLAIGSGLLGLLRGQPFLTGQWVYL
;
A
#
# COMPACT_ATOMS: atom_id res chain seq x y z
N MET A 1 10.42 -3.64 -25.41
CA MET A 1 10.26 -4.99 -26.00
C MET A 1 8.91 -5.53 -25.61
N PHE A 2 8.11 -6.00 -26.57
CA PHE A 2 6.79 -6.60 -26.29
C PHE A 2 6.96 -8.09 -26.05
N SER A 3 6.80 -8.53 -24.80
CA SER A 3 6.77 -9.95 -24.44
C SER A 3 5.34 -10.37 -24.11
N LEU A 4 4.79 -11.28 -24.92
CA LEU A 4 3.43 -11.81 -24.74
C LEU A 4 3.30 -12.57 -23.41
N ILE A 5 4.31 -13.39 -23.09
CA ILE A 5 4.34 -14.16 -21.84
C ILE A 5 4.36 -13.20 -20.64
N LEU A 6 5.27 -12.21 -20.64
CA LEU A 6 5.37 -11.26 -19.54
C LEU A 6 4.08 -10.47 -19.34
N ARG A 7 3.49 -9.93 -20.42
CA ARG A 7 2.23 -9.17 -20.34
C ARG A 7 1.07 -10.03 -19.82
N THR A 8 0.95 -11.25 -20.32
CA THR A 8 -0.11 -12.18 -19.91
C THR A 8 0.04 -12.52 -18.43
N THR A 9 1.24 -12.90 -18.00
CA THR A 9 1.53 -13.23 -16.58
C THR A 9 1.31 -12.03 -15.67
N THR A 10 1.80 -10.85 -16.04
CA THR A 10 1.64 -9.61 -15.25
C THR A 10 0.17 -9.25 -15.05
N ARG A 11 -0.70 -9.49 -16.04
CA ARG A 11 -2.15 -9.25 -15.91
C ARG A 11 -2.78 -10.06 -14.78
N PHE A 12 -2.30 -11.26 -14.51
CA PHE A 12 -2.75 -12.10 -13.39
C PHE A 12 -2.01 -11.80 -12.09
N LEU A 13 -0.69 -11.58 -12.16
CA LEU A 13 0.12 -11.31 -10.97
C LEU A 13 -0.23 -9.99 -10.31
N LEU A 14 -0.57 -8.95 -11.07
CA LEU A 14 -0.87 -7.64 -10.50
C LEU A 14 -1.98 -7.66 -9.43
N PRO A 15 -3.21 -8.13 -9.73
CA PRO A 15 -4.25 -8.20 -8.71
C PRO A 15 -3.90 -9.17 -7.57
N LEU A 16 -3.18 -10.26 -7.85
CA LEU A 16 -2.74 -11.22 -6.84
C LEU A 16 -1.74 -10.60 -5.85
N LEU A 17 -0.74 -9.86 -6.34
CA LEU A 17 0.25 -9.17 -5.51
C LEU A 17 -0.39 -8.04 -4.70
N LEU A 18 -1.35 -7.31 -5.28
CA LEU A 18 -2.10 -6.28 -4.54
C LEU A 18 -2.96 -6.90 -3.44
N LEU A 19 -3.64 -8.02 -3.71
CA LEU A 19 -4.38 -8.77 -2.70
C LEU A 19 -3.44 -9.27 -1.59
N PHE A 20 -2.28 -9.80 -1.96
CA PHE A 20 -1.28 -10.27 -1.00
C PHE A 20 -0.69 -9.12 -0.17
N SER A 21 -0.48 -7.95 -0.76
CA SER A 21 -0.08 -6.74 -0.04
C SER A 21 -1.11 -6.35 1.03
N VAL A 22 -2.40 -6.36 0.70
CA VAL A 22 -3.47 -6.12 1.69
C VAL A 22 -3.47 -7.17 2.79
N PHE A 23 -3.29 -8.44 2.44
CA PHE A 23 -3.16 -9.52 3.43
C PHE A 23 -1.98 -9.29 4.39
N LEU A 24 -0.80 -8.93 3.89
CA LEU A 24 0.38 -8.63 4.70
C LEU A 24 0.15 -7.44 5.64
N LEU A 25 -0.55 -6.40 5.17
CA LEU A 25 -0.89 -5.23 5.97
C LEU A 25 -1.73 -5.63 7.19
N LEU A 26 -2.80 -6.41 6.97
CA LEU A 26 -3.76 -6.79 8.01
C LEU A 26 -3.17 -7.76 9.03
N ARG A 27 -2.32 -8.69 8.59
CA ARG A 27 -1.77 -9.75 9.44
C ARG A 27 -0.61 -9.29 10.33
N GLY A 28 0.04 -8.17 10.00
CA GLY A 28 1.29 -7.70 10.61
C GLY A 28 1.30 -7.43 12.11
N HIS A 29 0.16 -7.49 12.79
CA HIS A 29 0.09 -7.35 14.25
C HIS A 29 0.45 -8.64 14.99
N ASN A 30 0.20 -9.82 14.37
CA ASN A 30 0.31 -11.11 15.06
C ASN A 30 1.36 -12.03 14.44
N ASP A 31 1.71 -11.82 13.17
CA ASP A 31 2.65 -12.65 12.40
C ASP A 31 3.53 -11.77 11.51
N PRO A 32 4.59 -12.33 10.88
CA PRO A 32 5.39 -11.61 9.90
C PRO A 32 4.54 -10.93 8.82
N GLY A 33 4.72 -9.62 8.67
CA GLY A 33 3.93 -8.78 7.78
C GLY A 33 4.09 -7.29 8.12
N GLY A 34 3.02 -6.52 7.94
CA GLY A 34 2.93 -5.12 8.32
C GLY A 34 2.98 -4.15 7.13
N GLY A 35 2.76 -2.88 7.43
CA GLY A 35 2.56 -1.84 6.42
C GLY A 35 3.76 -1.60 5.51
N PHE A 36 4.99 -1.75 6.02
CA PHE A 36 6.20 -1.53 5.23
C PHE A 36 6.36 -2.56 4.10
N VAL A 37 6.36 -3.85 4.44
CA VAL A 37 6.49 -4.93 3.44
C VAL A 37 5.28 -4.97 2.52
N ALA A 38 4.06 -4.74 3.04
CA ALA A 38 2.87 -4.59 2.22
C ALA A 38 3.05 -3.49 1.16
N GLY A 39 3.55 -2.31 1.54
CA GLY A 39 3.81 -1.20 0.62
C GLY A 39 4.87 -1.54 -0.45
N LEU A 40 5.92 -2.27 -0.09
CA LEU A 40 6.94 -2.74 -1.04
C LEU A 40 6.35 -3.73 -2.05
N VAL A 41 5.52 -4.69 -1.62
CA VAL A 41 4.86 -5.65 -2.51
C VAL A 41 3.91 -4.94 -3.47
N ALA A 42 3.10 -3.98 -3.00
CA ALA A 42 2.25 -3.18 -3.87
C ALA A 42 3.08 -2.39 -4.90
N SER A 43 4.16 -1.73 -4.45
CA SER A 43 5.06 -0.99 -5.33
C SER A 43 5.72 -1.90 -6.37
N ALA A 44 6.12 -3.12 -5.98
CA ALA A 44 6.68 -4.11 -6.89
C ALA A 44 5.67 -4.59 -7.94
N ALA A 45 4.39 -4.70 -7.58
CA ALA A 45 3.33 -5.01 -8.54
C ALA A 45 3.20 -3.93 -9.63
N PHE A 46 3.23 -2.65 -9.25
CA PHE A 46 3.23 -1.54 -10.20
C PHE A 46 4.53 -1.46 -11.02
N ALA A 47 5.69 -1.75 -10.41
CA ALA A 47 6.96 -1.83 -11.13
C ALA A 47 6.96 -2.96 -12.19
N LEU A 48 6.45 -4.14 -11.83
CA LEU A 48 6.26 -5.25 -12.76
C LEU A 48 5.35 -4.86 -13.93
N TYR A 49 4.26 -4.13 -13.65
CA TYR A 49 3.39 -3.59 -14.69
C TYR A 49 4.10 -2.59 -15.61
N ALA A 50 4.91 -1.69 -15.06
CA ALA A 50 5.69 -0.73 -15.84
C ALA A 50 6.71 -1.43 -16.75
N ILE A 51 7.34 -2.52 -16.30
CA ILE A 51 8.28 -3.34 -17.09
C ILE A 51 7.55 -4.08 -18.22
N ALA A 52 6.35 -4.61 -17.96
CA ALA A 52 5.58 -5.37 -18.94
C ALA A 52 4.90 -4.49 -20.02
N TYR A 53 4.46 -3.29 -19.64
CA TYR A 53 3.72 -2.38 -20.49
C TYR A 53 4.54 -1.13 -20.84
N ASP A 54 4.54 -0.15 -19.94
CA ASP A 54 5.35 1.06 -19.95
C ASP A 54 5.04 1.90 -18.70
N VAL A 55 5.90 2.89 -18.41
CA VAL A 55 5.76 3.77 -17.22
C VAL A 55 4.50 4.64 -17.28
N LYS A 56 4.10 5.12 -18.47
CA LYS A 56 2.93 6.00 -18.62
C LYS A 56 1.64 5.23 -18.31
N SER A 57 1.51 4.01 -18.81
CA SER A 57 0.40 3.11 -18.50
C SER A 57 0.33 2.76 -17.01
N ALA A 58 1.47 2.44 -16.39
CA ALA A 58 1.53 2.18 -14.95
C ALA A 58 1.10 3.41 -14.13
N ARG A 59 1.55 4.60 -14.53
CA ARG A 59 1.20 5.88 -13.89
C ARG A 59 -0.30 6.18 -14.00
N GLN A 60 -0.91 5.93 -15.15
CA GLN A 60 -2.35 6.09 -15.38
C GLN A 60 -3.18 5.13 -14.52
N MET A 61 -2.70 3.90 -14.34
CA MET A 61 -3.39 2.90 -13.53
C MET A 61 -3.43 3.25 -12.04
N LEU A 62 -2.39 3.92 -11.50
CA LEU A 62 -2.35 4.34 -10.10
C LEU A 62 -3.43 5.40 -9.75
N ARG A 63 -3.97 6.11 -10.76
CA ARG A 63 -5.00 7.19 -10.67
C ARG A 63 -4.61 8.42 -9.84
N PHE A 64 -3.87 8.27 -8.76
CA PHE A 64 -3.42 9.33 -7.86
C PHE A 64 -1.93 9.59 -8.02
N ASP A 65 -1.48 10.80 -7.69
CA ASP A 65 -0.05 11.08 -7.63
C ASP A 65 0.62 10.39 -6.45
N PRO A 66 1.79 9.73 -6.63
CA PRO A 66 2.57 9.19 -5.52
C PRO A 66 2.78 10.21 -4.40
N LYS A 67 2.96 11.49 -4.72
CA LYS A 67 3.08 12.57 -3.71
C LYS A 67 1.78 12.73 -2.92
N THR A 68 0.62 12.62 -3.58
CA THR A 68 -0.68 12.62 -2.91
C THR A 68 -0.83 11.41 -1.99
N ILE A 69 -0.41 10.22 -2.43
CA ILE A 69 -0.45 9.00 -1.61
C ILE A 69 0.45 9.15 -0.37
N ILE A 70 1.66 9.69 -0.53
CA ILE A 70 2.58 9.99 0.58
C ILE A 70 1.94 10.99 1.55
N GLY A 71 1.38 12.09 1.03
CA GLY A 71 0.72 13.11 1.84
C GLY A 71 -0.47 12.58 2.62
N LEU A 72 -1.30 11.73 1.99
CA LEU A 72 -2.41 11.04 2.66
C LEU A 72 -1.92 10.08 3.74
N GLY A 73 -0.88 9.28 3.46
CA GLY A 73 -0.30 8.36 4.45
C GLY A 73 0.27 9.08 5.67
N LEU A 74 1.01 10.17 5.47
CA LEU A 74 1.52 11.02 6.56
C LEU A 74 0.38 11.68 7.35
N SER A 75 -0.64 12.18 6.67
CA SER A 75 -1.80 12.79 7.32
C SER A 75 -2.58 11.79 8.16
N LEU A 76 -2.74 10.55 7.66
CA LEU A 76 -3.36 9.44 8.40
C LEU A 76 -2.53 9.06 9.64
N ALA A 77 -1.20 8.99 9.52
CA ALA A 77 -0.31 8.69 10.64
C ALA A 77 -0.40 9.76 11.75
N ILE A 78 -0.35 11.05 11.36
CA ILE A 78 -0.52 12.17 12.31
C ILE A 78 -1.92 12.12 12.93
N GLY A 79 -2.96 11.98 12.10
CA GLY A 79 -4.35 11.89 12.56
C GLY A 79 -4.58 10.77 13.57
N SER A 80 -3.99 9.59 13.34
CA SER A 80 -4.05 8.46 14.28
C SER A 80 -3.44 8.82 15.64
N GLY A 81 -2.34 9.58 15.69
CA GLY A 81 -1.70 9.98 16.94
C GLY A 81 -2.45 11.10 17.67
N LEU A 82 -3.14 11.99 16.96
CA LEU A 82 -3.93 13.08 17.55
C LEU A 82 -5.09 12.57 18.40
N LEU A 83 -5.63 11.38 18.10
CA LEU A 83 -6.73 10.78 18.88
C LEU A 83 -6.38 10.56 20.36
N GLY A 84 -5.11 10.23 20.67
CA GLY A 84 -4.65 10.11 22.05
C GLY A 84 -4.66 11.45 22.79
N LEU A 85 -4.16 12.51 22.13
CA LEU A 85 -4.13 13.86 22.70
C LEU A 85 -5.53 14.39 23.01
N LEU A 86 -6.50 14.14 22.11
CA LEU A 86 -7.91 14.52 22.33
C LEU A 86 -8.54 13.84 23.55
N ARG A 87 -7.97 12.73 24.02
CA ARG A 87 -8.38 12.00 25.23
C ARG A 87 -7.50 12.31 26.45
N GLY A 88 -6.64 13.32 26.37
CA GLY A 88 -5.71 13.70 27.44
C GLY A 88 -4.55 12.72 27.63
N GLN A 89 -4.30 11.82 26.68
CA GLN A 89 -3.23 10.83 26.70
C GLN A 89 -2.04 11.27 25.82
N PRO A 90 -0.83 10.70 26.00
CA PRO A 90 0.30 10.99 25.13
C PRO A 90 0.01 10.73 23.64
N PHE A 91 0.69 11.47 22.76
CA PHE A 91 0.62 11.27 21.31
C PHE A 91 0.95 9.80 20.94
N LEU A 92 0.24 9.26 19.95
CA LEU A 92 0.34 7.85 19.50
C LEU A 92 -0.05 6.80 20.56
N THR A 93 -0.76 7.16 21.62
CA THR A 93 -1.38 6.16 22.50
C THR A 93 -2.46 5.40 21.74
N GLY A 94 -2.28 4.07 21.60
CA GLY A 94 -3.19 3.19 20.88
C GLY A 94 -4.60 3.20 21.47
N GLN A 95 -5.60 3.50 20.63
CA GLN A 95 -6.99 3.60 21.03
C GLN A 95 -7.77 2.40 20.54
N TRP A 96 -8.47 1.72 21.44
CA TRP A 96 -9.40 0.63 21.11
C TRP A 96 -10.83 1.10 21.32
N VAL A 97 -11.69 0.85 20.33
CA VAL A 97 -13.13 1.09 20.46
C VAL A 97 -13.74 -0.21 20.93
N TYR A 98 -14.29 -0.20 22.13
CA TYR A 98 -15.14 -1.27 22.63
C TYR A 98 -16.58 -0.89 22.27
N LEU A 99 -17.18 -1.65 21.35
CA LEU A 99 -18.59 -1.57 20.99
C LEU A 99 -19.39 -2.57 21.81
#